data_AF-A0A2S9YCK2-F1
#
_entry.id   AF-A0A2S9YCK2-F1
#
_cell.length_a   1.000
_cell.length_b   1.000
_cell.length_c   1.000
_cell.angle_alpha   90.00
_cell.angle_beta   90.00
_cell.angle_gamma   90.00
#
_symmetry.space_group_name_H-M   'P 1'
#
loop_
_entity.id
_entity.type
_entity.pdbx_description
1 polymer ?
#
loop_
_entity_poly.entity_id
_entity_poly.type
_entity_poly.pdbx_seq_one_letter_code
_entity_poly.pdbx_strand_id
1 'polypeptide(L)'
;MIAHSLFDPLGVLVLAAVVAMIVGAALWFRQGQQAFDQLAGALKVLRRVAGELSEQHPIRKRLEAAPVVDLSFEEITRLMSGDASEPAARALVRLGERIAWIERFAQFAVHLGILGTVFALVSSDPTDLEGFRERLPTALGTTFWGLIGALALSGIAGACESLVERARLHVRVALLEGLEDAPEGLETETSEPRVPD
;
A
#
# COMPACT_ATOMS: atom_id res chain seq x y z
N MET A 1 -38.69 7.86 8.53
CA MET A 1 -38.26 6.71 9.38
C MET A 1 -36.82 6.30 9.11
N ILE A 2 -36.47 5.78 7.92
CA ILE A 2 -35.13 5.21 7.63
C ILE A 2 -33.96 6.18 7.95
N ALA A 3 -34.06 7.46 7.57
CA ALA A 3 -33.02 8.44 7.86
C ALA A 3 -32.82 8.68 9.38
N HIS A 4 -33.88 8.66 10.18
CA HIS A 4 -33.75 8.83 11.63
C HIS A 4 -33.05 7.63 12.30
N SER A 5 -33.27 6.43 11.77
CA SER A 5 -32.65 5.20 12.27
C SER A 5 -31.17 5.07 11.90
N LEU A 6 -30.77 5.61 10.74
CA LEU A 6 -29.38 5.62 10.29
C LEU A 6 -28.53 6.69 10.98
N PHE A 7 -29.16 7.75 11.48
CA PHE A 7 -28.50 8.89 12.11
C PHE A 7 -28.90 9.05 13.58
N ASP A 8 -29.19 7.94 14.25
CA ASP A 8 -29.31 7.93 15.71
C ASP A 8 -27.92 8.23 16.34
N PRO A 9 -27.86 8.67 17.62
CA PRO A 9 -26.59 9.07 18.22
C PRO A 9 -25.49 8.01 18.16
N LEU A 10 -25.87 6.72 18.26
CA LEU A 10 -24.91 5.62 18.24
C LEU A 10 -24.46 5.30 16.81
N GLY A 11 -25.39 5.26 15.85
CA GLY A 11 -25.09 5.17 14.42
C GLY A 11 -24.19 6.32 13.94
N VAL A 12 -24.42 7.55 14.40
CA VAL A 12 -23.58 8.72 14.11
C VAL A 12 -22.17 8.55 14.68
N LEU A 13 -22.02 7.99 15.88
CA LEU A 13 -20.70 7.73 16.46
C LEU A 13 -19.93 6.68 15.66
N VAL A 14 -20.59 5.58 15.29
CA VAL A 14 -19.98 4.55 14.41
C VAL A 14 -19.60 5.15 13.07
N LEU A 15 -20.49 5.94 12.46
CA LEU A 15 -20.23 6.64 11.20
C LEU A 15 -19.03 7.59 11.32
N ALA A 16 -18.96 8.39 12.39
CA ALA A 16 -17.85 9.32 12.60
C ALA A 16 -16.50 8.59 12.74
N ALA A 17 -16.47 7.47 13.47
CA ALA A 17 -15.28 6.64 13.60
C ALA A 17 -14.87 6.02 12.24
N VAL A 18 -15.84 5.50 11.49
CA VAL A 18 -15.62 4.95 10.13
C VAL A 18 -15.08 6.02 9.19
N VAL A 19 -15.68 7.22 9.18
CA VAL A 19 -15.24 8.35 8.35
C VAL A 19 -13.81 8.76 8.71
N ALA A 20 -13.46 8.79 10.00
CA ALA A 20 -12.09 9.11 10.42
C ALA A 20 -11.07 8.08 9.89
N MET A 21 -11.39 6.78 9.95
CA MET A 21 -10.54 5.73 9.39
C MET A 21 -10.40 5.85 7.87
N ILE A 22 -11.50 6.12 7.15
CA ILE A 22 -11.50 6.32 5.69
C ILE A 22 -10.64 7.52 5.32
N VAL A 23 -10.80 8.66 6.01
CA VAL A 23 -10.00 9.87 5.76
C VAL A 23 -8.52 9.59 6.01
N GLY A 24 -8.17 8.91 7.11
CA GLY A 24 -6.79 8.50 7.39
C GLY A 24 -6.19 7.63 6.28
N ALA A 25 -6.93 6.60 5.85
CA ALA A 25 -6.52 5.72 4.76
C ALA A 25 -6.37 6.46 3.42
N ALA A 26 -7.31 7.35 3.09
CA ALA A 26 -7.27 8.16 1.88
C ALA A 26 -6.08 9.13 1.88
N LEU A 27 -5.74 9.73 3.03
CA LEU A 27 -4.55 10.57 3.16
C LEU A 27 -3.27 9.77 2.92
N TRP A 28 -3.18 8.55 3.46
CA TRP A 28 -2.05 7.66 3.19
C TRP A 28 -1.95 7.28 1.71
N PHE A 29 -3.08 6.97 1.07
CA PHE A 29 -3.11 6.70 -0.37
C PHE A 29 -2.63 7.91 -1.19
N ARG A 30 -3.10 9.12 -0.89
CA ARG A 30 -2.67 10.35 -1.59
C ARG A 30 -1.18 10.63 -1.40
N GLN A 31 -0.64 10.43 -0.21
CA GLN A 31 0.81 10.51 0.04
C GLN A 31 1.58 9.48 -0.79
N GLY A 32 1.05 8.26 -0.88
CA GLY A 32 1.56 7.20 -1.73
C GLY A 32 1.60 7.58 -3.21
N GLN A 33 0.52 8.15 -3.73
CA GLN A 33 0.44 8.61 -5.12
C GLN A 33 1.48 9.67 -5.42
N GLN A 34 1.63 10.68 -4.54
CA GLN A 34 2.65 11.72 -4.69
C GLN A 34 4.06 11.14 -4.71
N ALA A 35 4.34 10.15 -3.85
CA ALA A 35 5.62 9.46 -3.83
C ALA A 35 5.85 8.64 -5.09
N PHE A 36 4.82 7.98 -5.62
CA PHE A 36 4.89 7.26 -6.89
C PHE A 36 5.18 8.21 -8.06
N ASP A 37 4.51 9.36 -8.16
CA ASP A 37 4.73 10.32 -9.23
C ASP A 37 6.18 10.87 -9.20
N GLN A 38 6.71 11.14 -7.99
CA GLN A 38 8.10 11.55 -7.81
C GLN A 38 9.08 10.44 -8.21
N LEU A 39 8.78 9.19 -7.85
CA LEU A 39 9.61 8.04 -8.22
C LEU A 39 9.60 7.79 -9.72
N ALA A 40 8.44 7.92 -10.37
CA ALA A 40 8.30 7.81 -11.82
C ALA A 40 9.16 8.84 -12.55
N GLY A 41 9.24 10.07 -12.03
CA GLY A 41 10.17 11.09 -12.53
C GLY A 41 11.65 10.76 -12.33
N ALA A 42 11.96 9.93 -11.32
CA ALA A 42 13.32 9.55 -10.94
C ALA A 42 13.81 8.22 -11.54
N LEU A 43 13.02 7.56 -12.39
CA LEU A 43 13.41 6.27 -13.01
C LEU A 43 14.71 6.35 -13.81
N LYS A 44 15.07 7.53 -14.33
CA LYS A 44 16.38 7.74 -15.00
C LYS A 44 17.57 7.52 -14.07
N VAL A 45 17.42 7.85 -12.79
CA VAL A 45 18.47 7.64 -11.77
C VAL A 45 18.64 6.14 -11.53
N LEU A 46 17.54 5.40 -11.42
CA LEU A 46 17.56 3.94 -11.30
C LEU A 46 18.23 3.25 -12.48
N ARG A 47 17.95 3.69 -13.73
CA ARG A 47 18.63 3.20 -14.92
C ARG A 47 20.14 3.41 -14.84
N ARG A 48 20.56 4.62 -14.44
CA ARG A 48 21.98 4.95 -14.29
C ARG A 48 22.66 4.10 -13.22
N VAL A 49 22.06 4.02 -12.02
CA VAL A 49 22.57 3.20 -10.92
C VAL A 49 22.68 1.73 -11.36
N ALA A 50 21.71 1.23 -12.12
CA ALA A 50 21.75 -0.12 -12.65
C ALA A 50 22.90 -0.34 -13.64
N GLY A 51 23.16 0.61 -14.56
CA GLY A 51 24.29 0.54 -15.48
C GLY A 51 25.66 0.67 -14.79
N GLU A 52 25.71 1.31 -13.62
CA GLU A 52 26.92 1.44 -12.79
C GLU A 52 27.14 0.24 -11.86
N LEU A 53 26.21 -0.75 -11.80
CA LEU A 53 26.38 -1.95 -10.99
C LEU A 53 27.50 -2.85 -11.56
N SER A 54 28.53 -3.11 -10.74
CA SER A 54 29.58 -4.07 -11.07
C SER A 54 29.01 -5.47 -11.36
N GLU A 55 29.61 -6.22 -12.27
CA GLU A 55 29.23 -7.61 -12.63
C GLU A 55 29.17 -8.56 -11.43
N GLN A 56 29.98 -8.30 -10.39
CA GLN A 56 30.01 -9.13 -9.20
C GLN A 56 28.92 -8.76 -8.17
N HIS A 57 28.17 -7.68 -8.39
CA HIS A 57 27.20 -7.19 -7.42
C HIS A 57 26.05 -8.20 -7.25
N PRO A 58 25.67 -8.57 -6.00
CA PRO A 58 24.65 -9.59 -5.74
C PRO A 58 23.29 -9.24 -6.35
N ILE A 59 22.95 -7.94 -6.43
CA ILE A 59 21.70 -7.49 -7.07
C ILE A 59 21.74 -7.68 -8.59
N ARG A 60 22.88 -7.38 -9.24
CA ARG A 60 23.04 -7.59 -10.68
C ARG A 60 22.90 -9.07 -11.04
N LYS A 61 23.60 -9.95 -10.30
CA LYS A 61 23.47 -11.40 -10.46
C LYS A 61 22.04 -11.92 -10.29
N ARG A 62 21.25 -11.34 -9.36
CA ARG A 62 19.84 -11.72 -9.14
C ARG A 62 18.92 -11.21 -10.25
N LEU A 63 19.22 -10.04 -10.81
CA LEU A 63 18.49 -9.45 -11.94
C LEU A 63 18.78 -10.16 -13.26
N GLU A 64 20.00 -10.65 -13.44
CA GLU A 64 20.43 -11.43 -14.61
C GLU A 64 20.09 -12.93 -14.50
N ALA A 65 19.87 -13.45 -13.29
CA ALA A 65 19.48 -14.84 -13.09
C ALA A 65 18.07 -15.13 -13.65
N ALA A 66 17.89 -16.28 -14.27
CA ALA A 66 16.57 -16.79 -14.68
C ALA A 66 16.10 -17.88 -13.70
N PRO A 67 14.95 -17.74 -13.02
CA PRO A 67 14.02 -16.60 -13.06
C PRO A 67 14.52 -15.40 -12.26
N VAL A 68 14.21 -14.18 -12.75
CA VAL A 68 14.56 -12.92 -12.06
C VAL A 68 13.90 -12.92 -10.69
N VAL A 69 14.72 -12.96 -9.63
CA VAL A 69 14.22 -12.95 -8.26
C VAL A 69 13.79 -11.53 -7.94
N ASP A 70 12.49 -11.32 -7.67
CA ASP A 70 11.98 -10.00 -7.31
C ASP A 70 12.78 -9.41 -6.15
N LEU A 71 13.33 -8.22 -6.37
CA LEU A 71 13.95 -7.44 -5.32
C LEU A 71 12.85 -6.90 -4.42
N SER A 72 13.06 -6.98 -3.12
CA SER A 72 12.18 -6.30 -2.19
C SER A 72 12.21 -4.79 -2.48
N PHE A 73 11.08 -4.11 -2.30
CA PHE A 73 11.02 -2.67 -2.50
C PHE A 73 11.95 -1.90 -1.52
N GLU A 74 12.30 -2.54 -0.40
CA GLU A 74 13.31 -2.09 0.55
C GLU A 74 14.73 -2.15 -0.03
N GLU A 75 15.12 -3.24 -0.69
CA GLU A 75 16.41 -3.35 -1.38
C GLU A 75 16.53 -2.32 -2.51
N ILE A 76 15.45 -2.11 -3.27
CA ILE A 76 15.36 -1.07 -4.29
C ILE A 76 15.56 0.32 -3.67
N THR A 77 14.93 0.60 -2.53
CA THR A 77 15.10 1.87 -1.83
C THR A 77 16.54 2.06 -1.35
N ARG A 78 17.22 0.99 -0.92
CA ARG A 78 18.64 1.03 -0.52
C ARG A 78 19.58 1.34 -1.69
N LEU A 79 19.26 0.86 -2.90
CA LEU A 79 20.02 1.22 -4.11
C LEU A 79 19.95 2.71 -4.44
N MET A 80 18.88 3.37 -4.02
CA MET A 80 18.66 4.81 -4.23
C MET A 80 19.12 5.64 -3.03
N SER A 81 19.86 5.05 -2.08
CA SER A 81 20.32 5.74 -0.88
C SER A 81 21.25 6.89 -1.24
N GLY A 82 20.94 8.10 -0.75
CA GLY A 82 21.72 9.31 -1.05
C GLY A 82 21.24 10.10 -2.28
N ASP A 83 20.28 9.58 -3.04
CA ASP A 83 19.64 10.30 -4.13
C ASP A 83 18.43 11.12 -3.66
N ALA A 84 18.09 12.16 -4.43
CA ALA A 84 16.93 13.01 -4.16
C ALA A 84 15.58 12.26 -4.16
N SER A 85 15.54 11.07 -4.76
CA SER A 85 14.36 10.20 -4.88
C SER A 85 14.24 9.17 -3.76
N GLU A 86 15.24 9.03 -2.88
CA GLU A 86 15.20 8.14 -1.71
C GLU A 86 13.96 8.36 -0.81
N PRO A 87 13.56 9.61 -0.48
CA PRO A 87 12.41 9.85 0.39
C PRO A 87 11.10 9.32 -0.22
N ALA A 88 10.96 9.39 -1.55
CA ALA A 88 9.79 8.91 -2.27
C ALA A 88 9.74 7.37 -2.28
N ALA A 89 10.87 6.71 -2.54
CA ALA A 89 10.97 5.25 -2.45
C ALA A 89 10.65 4.75 -1.04
N ARG A 90 11.19 5.40 -0.01
CA ARG A 90 10.90 5.09 1.40
C ARG A 90 9.43 5.32 1.78
N ALA A 91 8.79 6.34 1.21
CA ALA A 91 7.36 6.60 1.45
C ALA A 91 6.47 5.49 0.86
N LEU A 92 6.85 4.91 -0.28
CA LEU A 92 6.16 3.75 -0.88
C LEU A 92 6.39 2.45 -0.09
N VAL A 93 7.58 2.23 0.48
CA VAL A 93 7.81 1.12 1.43
C VAL A 93 6.84 1.24 2.61
N ARG A 94 6.78 2.43 3.23
CA ARG A 94 5.86 2.71 4.34
C ARG A 94 4.39 2.58 3.93
N LEU A 95 4.04 2.87 2.68
CA LEU A 95 2.69 2.62 2.18
C LEU A 95 2.35 1.13 2.22
N GLY A 96 3.31 0.27 1.86
CA GLY A 96 3.18 -1.19 2.00
C GLY A 96 2.81 -1.62 3.43
N GLU A 97 3.50 -1.09 4.44
CA GLU A 97 3.19 -1.36 5.85
C GLU A 97 1.81 -0.81 6.26
N ARG A 98 1.41 0.34 5.69
CA ARG A 98 0.11 0.98 5.98
C ARG A 98 -1.06 0.21 5.37
N ILE A 99 -0.88 -0.57 4.30
CA ILE A 99 -1.95 -1.41 3.72
C ILE A 99 -2.52 -2.35 4.78
N ALA A 100 -1.66 -3.05 5.53
CA ALA A 100 -2.08 -3.93 6.63
C ALA A 100 -2.87 -3.18 7.72
N TRP A 101 -2.58 -1.89 7.95
CA TRP A 101 -3.37 -1.06 8.85
C TRP A 101 -4.74 -0.69 8.26
N ILE A 102 -4.83 -0.41 6.97
CA ILE A 102 -6.10 -0.12 6.29
C ILE A 102 -7.01 -1.36 6.33
N GLU A 103 -6.46 -2.55 6.12
CA GLU A 103 -7.20 -3.81 6.28
C GLU A 103 -7.70 -4.01 7.70
N ARG A 104 -6.87 -3.71 8.70
CA ARG A 104 -7.31 -3.73 10.12
C ARG A 104 -8.42 -2.71 10.37
N PHE A 105 -8.36 -1.52 9.78
CA PHE A 105 -9.46 -0.56 9.87
C PHE A 105 -10.76 -1.11 9.27
N ALA A 106 -10.67 -1.82 8.14
CA ALA A 106 -11.84 -2.47 7.54
C ALA A 106 -12.45 -3.49 8.51
N GLN A 107 -11.62 -4.31 9.16
CA GLN A 107 -12.07 -5.22 10.20
C GLN A 107 -12.69 -4.48 11.38
N PHE A 108 -12.05 -3.42 11.90
CA PHE A 108 -12.57 -2.63 13.03
C PHE A 108 -13.91 -1.97 12.70
N ALA A 109 -14.11 -1.50 11.46
CA ALA A 109 -15.40 -0.94 11.03
C ALA A 109 -16.54 -1.97 11.19
N VAL A 110 -16.32 -3.22 10.79
CA VAL A 110 -17.31 -4.30 10.98
C VAL A 110 -17.55 -4.56 12.47
N HIS A 111 -16.49 -4.65 13.28
CA HIS A 111 -16.62 -4.92 14.71
C HIS A 111 -17.36 -3.79 15.44
N LEU A 112 -17.12 -2.52 15.07
CA LEU A 112 -17.86 -1.37 15.61
C LEU A 112 -19.34 -1.44 15.25
N GLY A 113 -19.67 -1.86 14.02
CA GLY A 113 -21.04 -2.06 13.59
C GLY A 113 -21.77 -3.12 14.42
N ILE A 114 -21.13 -4.28 14.61
CA ILE A 114 -21.65 -5.39 15.45
C ILE A 114 -21.80 -4.94 16.91
N LEU A 115 -20.80 -4.27 17.47
CA LEU A 115 -20.83 -3.80 18.85
C LEU A 115 -21.97 -2.81 19.07
N GLY A 116 -22.21 -1.91 18.11
CA GLY A 116 -23.34 -0.97 18.16
C GLY A 116 -24.68 -1.69 18.14
N THR A 117 -24.82 -2.76 17.34
CA THR A 117 -26.03 -3.58 17.29
C THR A 117 -26.26 -4.30 18.62
N VAL A 118 -25.23 -4.95 19.16
CA VAL A 118 -25.31 -5.63 20.46
C VAL A 118 -25.68 -4.64 21.56
N PHE A 119 -25.07 -3.46 21.58
CA PHE A 119 -25.39 -2.43 22.57
C PHE A 119 -26.85 -1.98 22.45
N ALA A 120 -27.32 -1.69 21.24
CA ALA A 120 -28.70 -1.26 21.01
C ALA A 120 -29.72 -2.33 21.49
N LEU A 121 -29.43 -3.61 21.24
CA LEU A 121 -30.30 -4.72 21.67
C LEU A 121 -30.24 -4.97 23.17
N VAL A 122 -29.05 -4.98 23.79
CA VAL A 122 -28.91 -5.19 25.25
C VAL A 122 -29.49 -4.02 26.04
N SER A 123 -29.44 -2.80 25.49
CA SER A 123 -30.04 -1.62 26.12
C SER A 123 -31.57 -1.55 26.00
N SER A 124 -32.18 -2.46 25.23
CA SER A 124 -33.63 -2.52 25.07
C SER A 124 -34.28 -3.39 26.15
N ASP A 125 -35.43 -2.96 26.66
CA ASP A 125 -36.21 -3.75 27.62
C ASP A 125 -36.81 -4.97 26.91
N PRO A 126 -36.46 -6.21 27.30
CA PRO A 126 -36.96 -7.42 26.65
C PRO A 126 -38.46 -7.68 26.89
N THR A 127 -39.06 -6.98 27.87
CA THR A 127 -40.49 -7.11 28.19
C THR A 127 -41.37 -6.12 27.41
N ASP A 128 -40.77 -5.10 26.81
CA ASP A 128 -41.44 -4.11 25.96
C ASP A 128 -41.17 -4.42 24.47
N LEU A 129 -42.11 -5.13 23.85
CA LEU A 129 -42.01 -5.50 22.43
C LEU A 129 -42.10 -4.28 21.49
N GLU A 130 -42.74 -3.19 21.88
CA GLU A 130 -42.82 -1.97 21.06
C GLU A 130 -41.49 -1.21 21.13
N GLY A 131 -40.97 -0.97 22.34
CA GLY A 131 -39.65 -0.38 22.53
C GLY A 131 -38.53 -1.20 21.89
N PHE A 132 -38.62 -2.53 21.93
CA PHE A 132 -37.69 -3.41 21.22
C PHE A 132 -37.74 -3.20 19.69
N ARG A 133 -38.95 -3.13 19.11
CA ARG A 133 -39.13 -2.91 17.66
C ARG A 133 -38.59 -1.56 17.20
N GLU A 134 -38.69 -0.54 18.03
CA GLU A 134 -38.14 0.79 17.73
C GLU A 134 -36.60 0.82 17.72
N ARG A 135 -35.96 -0.06 18.50
CA ARG A 135 -34.49 -0.16 18.60
C ARG A 135 -33.87 -0.99 17.48
N LEU A 136 -34.62 -1.90 16.86
CA LEU A 136 -34.13 -2.74 15.76
C LEU A 136 -33.56 -1.92 14.58
N PRO A 137 -34.25 -0.89 14.05
CA PRO A 137 -33.70 -0.05 12.98
C PRO A 137 -32.39 0.64 13.35
N THR A 138 -32.25 1.10 14.60
CA THR A 138 -31.02 1.69 15.12
C THR A 138 -29.88 0.67 15.16
N ALA A 139 -30.17 -0.53 15.70
CA ALA A 139 -29.20 -1.62 15.74
C ALA A 139 -28.73 -2.02 14.33
N LEU A 140 -29.63 -2.02 13.34
CA LEU A 140 -29.29 -2.29 11.95
C LEU A 140 -28.48 -1.14 11.32
N GLY A 141 -28.74 0.11 11.69
CA GLY A 141 -28.02 1.28 11.19
C GLY A 141 -26.52 1.25 11.51
N THR A 142 -26.15 0.78 12.70
CA THR A 142 -24.73 0.67 13.09
C THR A 142 -24.00 -0.40 12.28
N THR A 143 -24.63 -1.56 12.07
CA THR A 143 -24.09 -2.62 11.21
C THR A 143 -23.96 -2.13 9.78
N PHE A 144 -24.96 -1.41 9.26
CA PHE A 144 -24.92 -0.83 7.93
C PHE A 144 -23.68 0.06 7.74
N TRP A 145 -23.45 1.02 8.64
CA TRP A 145 -22.28 1.90 8.55
C TRP A 145 -20.95 1.15 8.71
N GLY A 146 -20.89 0.15 9.58
CA GLY A 146 -19.72 -0.72 9.72
C GLY A 146 -19.38 -1.45 8.42
N LEU A 147 -20.37 -2.02 7.74
CA LEU A 147 -20.20 -2.72 6.46
C LEU A 147 -19.81 -1.78 5.31
N ILE A 148 -20.49 -0.64 5.18
CA ILE A 148 -20.14 0.37 4.17
C ILE A 148 -18.71 0.88 4.40
N GLY A 149 -18.34 1.11 5.66
CA GLY A 149 -16.99 1.49 6.05
C GLY A 149 -15.94 0.47 5.64
N ALA A 150 -16.19 -0.80 5.96
CA ALA A 150 -15.31 -1.90 5.60
C ALA A 150 -15.12 -2.03 4.09
N LEU A 151 -16.20 -1.93 3.30
CA LEU A 151 -16.15 -1.97 1.84
C LEU A 151 -15.30 -0.81 1.27
N ALA A 152 -15.51 0.41 1.77
CA ALA A 152 -14.75 1.57 1.34
C ALA A 152 -13.25 1.42 1.68
N LEU A 153 -12.93 0.97 2.89
CA LEU A 153 -11.55 0.75 3.35
C LEU A 153 -10.86 -0.36 2.55
N SER A 154 -11.53 -1.48 2.28
CA SER A 154 -11.01 -2.54 1.41
C SER A 154 -10.73 -2.05 -0.01
N GLY A 155 -11.60 -1.19 -0.56
CA GLY A 155 -11.35 -0.54 -1.85
C GLY A 155 -10.09 0.33 -1.83
N ILE A 156 -9.86 1.09 -0.75
CA ILE A 156 -8.65 1.90 -0.59
C ILE A 156 -7.41 1.00 -0.44
N ALA A 157 -7.50 -0.09 0.33
CA ALA A 157 -6.40 -1.05 0.48
C ALA A 157 -5.98 -1.63 -0.89
N GLY A 158 -6.94 -2.10 -1.69
CA GLY A 158 -6.65 -2.60 -3.04
C GLY A 158 -6.09 -1.53 -3.98
N ALA A 159 -6.51 -0.27 -3.84
CA ALA A 159 -5.91 0.84 -4.60
C ALA A 159 -4.45 1.09 -4.18
N CYS A 160 -4.13 1.03 -2.88
CA CYS A 160 -2.77 1.12 -2.38
C CYS A 160 -1.90 -0.05 -2.88
N GLU A 161 -2.41 -1.28 -2.83
CA GLU A 161 -1.70 -2.46 -3.35
C GLU A 161 -1.39 -2.31 -4.85
N SER A 162 -2.39 -1.92 -5.65
CA SER A 162 -2.20 -1.70 -7.07
C SER A 162 -1.15 -0.62 -7.34
N LEU A 163 -1.10 0.44 -6.52
CA LEU A 163 -0.11 1.50 -6.64
C LEU A 163 1.30 0.98 -6.32
N VAL A 164 1.47 0.23 -5.23
CA VAL A 164 2.77 -0.36 -4.86
C VAL A 164 3.24 -1.36 -5.90
N GLU A 165 2.35 -2.16 -6.47
CA GLU A 165 2.69 -3.14 -7.49
C GLU A 165 3.13 -2.46 -8.80
N ARG A 166 2.43 -1.39 -9.22
CA ARG A 166 2.87 -0.57 -10.36
C ARG A 166 4.24 0.06 -10.10
N ALA A 167 4.49 0.55 -8.89
CA ALA A 167 5.79 1.08 -8.50
C ALA A 167 6.89 0.03 -8.65
N ARG A 168 6.66 -1.19 -8.15
CA ARG A 168 7.60 -2.32 -8.30
C ARG A 168 7.89 -2.62 -9.76
N LEU A 169 6.86 -2.72 -10.59
CA LEU A 169 7.01 -2.99 -12.02
C LEU A 169 7.83 -1.88 -12.72
N HIS A 170 7.53 -0.61 -12.46
CA HIS A 170 8.24 0.51 -13.07
C HIS A 170 9.72 0.53 -12.67
N VAL A 171 10.02 0.29 -11.39
CA VAL A 171 11.42 0.24 -10.94
C VAL A 171 12.13 -0.96 -11.54
N ARG A 172 11.48 -2.14 -11.56
CA ARG A 172 12.06 -3.34 -12.17
C ARG A 172 12.43 -3.11 -13.64
N VAL A 173 11.51 -2.54 -14.42
CA VAL A 173 11.76 -2.20 -15.83
C VAL A 173 12.94 -1.24 -15.95
N ALA A 174 12.99 -0.18 -15.13
CA ALA A 174 14.09 0.77 -15.15
C ALA A 174 15.45 0.15 -14.78
N LEU A 175 15.47 -0.81 -13.83
CA LEU A 175 16.71 -1.51 -13.48
C LEU A 175 17.18 -2.43 -14.62
N LEU A 176 16.26 -3.12 -15.29
CA LEU A 176 16.59 -4.00 -16.42
C LEU A 176 17.08 -3.20 -17.63
N GLU A 177 16.38 -2.11 -17.99
CA GLU A 177 16.82 -1.21 -19.07
C GLU A 177 18.22 -0.63 -18.79
N GLY A 178 18.52 -0.28 -17.53
CA GLY A 178 19.85 0.19 -17.16
C GLY A 178 20.96 -0.86 -17.25
N LEU A 179 20.63 -2.14 -17.05
CA LEU A 179 21.56 -3.26 -17.24
C LEU A 179 21.77 -3.57 -18.73
N GLU A 180 20.74 -3.44 -19.56
CA GLU A 180 20.82 -3.62 -21.02
C GLU A 180 21.61 -2.48 -21.69
N ASP A 181 21.44 -1.24 -21.21
CA ASP A 181 22.19 -0.07 -21.68
C ASP A 181 23.63 0.02 -21.11
N ALA A 182 24.01 -0.89 -20.20
CA ALA A 182 25.38 -0.96 -19.71
C ALA A 182 26.30 -1.30 -20.89
N PRO A 183 27.32 -0.47 -21.21
CA PRO A 183 28.13 -0.69 -22.40
C PRO A 183 28.78 -2.07 -22.35
N GLU A 184 28.41 -2.95 -23.28
CA GLU A 184 29.14 -4.16 -23.62
C GLU A 184 30.58 -3.74 -23.99
N GLY A 185 31.51 -3.76 -23.03
CA GLY A 185 32.80 -3.11 -23.31
C GLY A 185 33.75 -2.98 -22.13
N LEU A 186 33.89 -4.02 -21.32
CA LEU A 186 35.17 -4.32 -20.69
C LEU A 186 35.53 -5.75 -21.02
N GLU A 187 35.70 -6.01 -22.34
CA GLU A 187 36.59 -7.08 -22.76
C GLU A 187 37.93 -6.81 -22.07
N THR A 188 38.21 -7.60 -21.04
CA THR A 188 39.56 -7.79 -20.52
C THR A 188 40.43 -8.17 -21.71
N GLU A 189 41.17 -7.20 -22.25
CA GLU A 189 42.37 -7.45 -23.04
C GLU A 189 43.30 -8.26 -22.15
N THR A 190 43.18 -9.58 -22.25
CA THR A 190 44.22 -10.52 -21.85
C THR A 190 45.40 -10.20 -22.74
N SER A 191 46.23 -9.26 -22.27
CA SER A 191 47.52 -8.94 -22.87
C SER A 191 48.39 -10.19 -22.82
N GLU A 192 48.38 -10.94 -23.92
CA GLU A 192 49.31 -12.02 -24.17
C GLU A 192 50.72 -11.40 -24.22
N PRO A 193 51.67 -11.80 -23.34
CA PRO A 193 53.02 -11.28 -23.42
C PRO A 193 53.69 -11.87 -24.66
N ARG A 194 53.85 -11.04 -25.69
CA ARG A 194 54.62 -11.35 -26.88
C ARG A 194 56.09 -11.52 -26.47
N VAL A 195 56.56 -12.76 -26.42
CA VAL A 195 57.98 -13.09 -26.24
C VAL A 195 58.73 -12.63 -27.50
N PRO A 196 59.72 -11.72 -27.39
CA PRO A 196 60.58 -11.40 -28.52
C PRO A 196 61.65 -12.47 -28.69
N ASP A 197 61.94 -12.79 -29.97
CA ASP A 197 62.93 -13.75 -30.45
C ASP A 197 64.36 -13.52 -29.92
#